data_AF-A0A7W0ZWT9-F1
#
_entry.id   AF-A0A7W0ZWT9-F1
#
_cell.length_a   1.000
_cell.length_b   1.000
_cell.length_c   1.000
_cell.angle_alpha   90.00
_cell.angle_beta   90.00
_cell.angle_gamma   90.00
#
_symmetry.space_group_name_H-M   'P 1'
#
loop_
_entity.id
_entity.type
_entity.pdbx_description
1 polymer ?
#
loop_
_entity_poly.entity_id
_entity_poly.type
_entity_poly.pdbx_seq_one_letter_code
_entity_poly.pdbx_strand_id
1 'polypeptide(L)'
;MSAERPLAIAPEVSGVHRLEPLVEALEVRDRPSLRAIDLAGRTPPASGLGDSVPTDLGAHELYLNRELTYLNFCWRVLHEADDDRGPLLERVKFIAIVSSNLDEFFQKRIGGLKQQVGAHVTTTTPDGRTPQQQIADCLELITALEKKKIHILDKVITELRANGVWIAPFKELDPHQQTWVREYYVRNIFPLVTPQAMDPAHPFPFVSNMSLNLLVSLRYENDTESLLARVKVPVSGGTQRFVRVGTSRTFVDLADVIANNLDLLFPGMEIEACSLFRVTRNAITERDEEEAEDLLELIEIE
;
A
#
# COMPACT_ATOMS: atom_id res chain seq x y z
N MET A 1 39.92 -48.35 14.85
CA MET A 1 40.83 -47.21 14.62
C MET A 1 40.27 -46.36 13.50
N SER A 2 40.38 -45.04 13.63
CA SER A 2 39.81 -43.96 12.81
C SER A 2 38.36 -43.61 13.19
N ALA A 3 38.14 -42.86 14.27
CA ALA A 3 38.43 -41.44 14.53
C ALA A 3 37.34 -40.52 13.95
N GLU A 4 36.45 -40.12 14.87
CA GLU A 4 35.57 -38.95 14.77
C GLU A 4 36.39 -37.70 14.40
N ARG A 5 35.85 -36.86 13.53
CA ARG A 5 36.23 -35.46 13.43
C ARG A 5 34.99 -34.57 13.65
N PRO A 6 35.08 -33.57 14.54
CA PRO A 6 33.97 -32.69 14.85
C PRO A 6 33.82 -31.64 13.75
N LEU A 7 32.56 -31.31 13.42
CA LEU A 7 32.26 -30.16 12.56
C LEU A 7 32.45 -28.89 13.41
N ALA A 8 33.49 -28.14 13.08
CA ALA A 8 33.84 -26.90 13.74
C ALA A 8 32.78 -25.82 13.48
N ILE A 9 32.34 -25.18 14.56
CA ILE A 9 31.69 -23.87 14.52
C ILE A 9 32.79 -22.83 14.28
N ALA A 10 32.61 -21.98 13.27
CA ALA A 10 33.32 -20.71 13.16
C ALA A 10 32.30 -19.55 13.20
N PRO A 11 32.62 -18.44 13.89
CA PRO A 11 31.67 -17.39 14.25
C PRO A 11 31.76 -16.17 13.32
N GLU A 12 30.72 -15.31 13.40
CA GLU A 12 30.62 -13.94 12.87
C GLU A 12 30.62 -13.85 11.32
N VAL A 13 29.79 -13.02 10.67
CA VAL A 13 29.80 -11.56 10.74
C VAL A 13 28.42 -11.03 10.31
N SER A 14 27.85 -10.17 11.15
CA SER A 14 27.14 -8.93 10.82
C SER A 14 26.69 -8.78 9.36
N GLY A 15 25.39 -8.93 9.12
CA GLY A 15 24.75 -8.57 7.87
C GLY A 15 23.38 -7.97 8.14
N VAL A 16 23.34 -6.67 8.43
CA VAL A 16 22.13 -5.88 8.20
C VAL A 16 21.86 -5.98 6.70
N HIS A 17 21.02 -6.92 6.30
CA HIS A 17 20.49 -6.96 4.94
C HIS A 17 19.58 -5.74 4.79
N ARG A 18 20.19 -4.64 4.35
CA ARG A 18 19.50 -3.57 3.65
C ARG A 18 18.66 -4.27 2.59
N LEU A 19 17.33 -4.20 2.72
CA LEU A 19 16.42 -4.58 1.65
C LEU A 19 16.71 -3.61 0.49
N GLU A 20 17.64 -4.00 -0.37
CA GLU A 20 17.81 -3.41 -1.69
C GLU A 20 16.42 -3.44 -2.35
N PRO A 21 15.92 -2.32 -2.90
CA PRO A 21 14.69 -2.36 -3.67
C PRO A 21 14.91 -3.36 -4.81
N LEU A 22 14.03 -4.36 -4.89
CA LEU A 22 13.93 -5.30 -6.00
C LEU A 22 13.40 -4.54 -7.23
N VAL A 23 14.23 -3.65 -7.74
CA VAL A 23 14.13 -3.03 -9.06
C VAL A 23 15.42 -3.42 -9.76
N GLU A 24 15.56 -4.72 -10.02
CA GLU A 24 16.57 -5.17 -10.98
C GLU A 24 16.26 -4.49 -12.31
N ALA A 25 17.27 -3.83 -12.85
CA ALA A 25 17.21 -3.00 -14.04
C ALA A 25 16.64 -3.81 -15.22
N LEU A 26 15.39 -3.51 -15.56
CA LEU A 26 14.68 -4.07 -16.71
C LEU A 26 15.23 -3.45 -18.00
N GLU A 27 16.26 -4.05 -18.60
CA GLU A 27 16.56 -3.81 -20.01
C GLU A 27 15.47 -4.46 -20.89
N VAL A 28 14.37 -3.74 -21.11
CA VAL A 28 13.40 -4.06 -22.16
C VAL A 28 13.84 -3.33 -23.43
N ARG A 29 14.62 -4.01 -24.27
CA ARG A 29 14.94 -3.52 -25.62
C ARG A 29 13.73 -3.67 -26.54
N ASP A 30 13.52 -2.68 -27.39
CA ASP A 30 12.39 -2.47 -28.30
C ASP A 30 11.01 -2.32 -27.62
N ARG A 31 10.83 -1.19 -26.93
CA ARG A 31 9.49 -0.65 -26.65
C ARG A 31 9.13 0.39 -27.71
N PRO A 32 7.99 0.29 -28.41
CA PRO A 32 7.34 1.51 -28.86
C PRO A 32 7.11 2.34 -27.59
N SER A 33 7.80 3.47 -27.47
CA SER A 33 7.64 4.38 -26.33
C SER A 33 6.15 4.57 -26.09
N LEU A 34 5.67 4.32 -24.86
CA LEU A 34 4.37 4.79 -24.40
C LEU A 34 4.38 6.30 -24.66
N ARG A 35 3.88 6.75 -25.81
CA ARG A 35 3.75 8.16 -26.14
C ARG A 35 2.90 8.73 -25.03
N ALA A 36 3.49 9.61 -24.24
CA ALA A 36 2.89 10.34 -23.14
C ALA A 36 1.75 9.55 -22.49
N ILE A 37 2.07 8.73 -21.48
CA ILE A 37 1.10 8.46 -20.42
C ILE A 37 0.39 9.78 -20.18
N ASP A 38 -0.89 9.86 -20.54
CA ASP A 38 -1.62 11.09 -20.37
C ASP A 38 -1.96 11.19 -18.88
N LEU A 39 -0.98 11.69 -18.14
CA LEU A 39 -1.05 11.99 -16.71
C LEU A 39 -2.16 13.02 -16.40
N ALA A 40 -2.86 13.54 -17.42
CA ALA A 40 -4.07 14.33 -17.26
C ALA A 40 -5.34 13.48 -17.09
N GLY A 41 -5.24 12.15 -16.96
CA GLY A 41 -6.40 11.28 -16.77
C GLY A 41 -7.26 11.11 -18.02
N ARG A 42 -6.68 11.30 -19.20
CA ARG A 42 -7.31 10.90 -20.45
C ARG A 42 -6.94 9.45 -20.71
N THR A 43 -7.88 8.66 -21.17
CA THR A 43 -7.56 7.36 -21.77
C THR A 43 -6.59 7.64 -22.93
N PRO A 44 -5.35 7.12 -22.91
CA PRO A 44 -4.45 7.27 -24.04
C PRO A 44 -5.20 6.79 -25.29
N PRO A 45 -5.16 7.53 -26.40
CA PRO A 45 -5.66 6.99 -27.66
C PRO A 45 -4.95 5.66 -27.89
N ALA A 46 -5.70 4.67 -28.38
CA ALA A 46 -5.14 3.37 -28.70
C ALA A 46 -3.89 3.57 -29.57
N SER A 47 -2.85 2.78 -29.30
CA SER A 47 -1.48 3.00 -29.77
C SER A 47 -1.45 3.26 -31.28
N GLY A 48 -1.34 4.50 -31.74
CA GLY A 48 -0.99 4.77 -33.15
C GLY A 48 -2.10 4.60 -34.19
N LEU A 49 -3.30 5.14 -33.97
CA LEU A 49 -4.12 5.53 -35.11
C LEU A 49 -3.47 6.75 -35.80
N GLY A 50 -2.63 6.50 -36.81
CA GLY A 50 -2.34 7.51 -37.83
C GLY A 50 -3.62 7.89 -38.60
N ASP A 51 -3.51 8.73 -39.64
CA ASP A 51 -4.67 9.12 -40.46
C ASP A 51 -5.37 7.93 -41.17
N SER A 52 -4.79 6.73 -41.12
CA SER A 52 -5.40 5.48 -41.60
C SER A 52 -5.86 4.60 -40.44
N VAL A 53 -7.18 4.43 -40.30
CA VAL A 53 -7.77 3.43 -39.40
C VAL A 53 -7.39 2.02 -39.91
N PRO A 54 -6.81 1.14 -39.07
CA PRO A 54 -6.56 -0.24 -39.42
C PRO A 54 -7.83 -0.91 -39.94
N THR A 55 -7.76 -1.51 -41.13
CA THR A 55 -8.86 -2.28 -41.71
C THR A 55 -8.98 -3.69 -41.12
N ASP A 56 -7.94 -4.15 -40.41
CA ASP A 56 -7.93 -5.43 -39.71
C ASP A 56 -8.48 -5.26 -38.29
N LEU A 57 -9.61 -5.90 -38.00
CA LEU A 57 -10.23 -5.87 -36.67
C LEU A 57 -9.40 -6.61 -35.60
N GLY A 58 -8.41 -7.41 -35.98
CA GLY A 58 -7.47 -8.06 -35.06
C GLY A 58 -6.30 -7.18 -34.62
N ALA A 59 -6.16 -5.98 -35.18
CA ALA A 59 -5.04 -5.09 -34.89
C ALA A 59 -5.06 -4.61 -33.42
N HIS A 60 -3.96 -4.82 -32.70
CA HIS A 60 -3.83 -4.47 -31.28
C HIS A 60 -4.04 -2.98 -31.00
N GLU A 61 -3.70 -2.13 -31.97
CA GLU A 61 -3.87 -0.68 -31.96
C GLU A 61 -5.33 -0.24 -31.93
N LEU A 62 -6.29 -1.14 -32.16
CA LEU A 62 -7.72 -0.84 -32.05
C LEU A 62 -8.26 -1.02 -30.63
N TYR A 63 -7.52 -1.69 -29.75
CA TYR A 63 -7.99 -2.09 -28.42
C TYR A 63 -7.30 -1.30 -27.31
N LEU A 64 -8.06 -1.03 -26.26
CA LEU A 64 -7.57 -0.44 -25.03
C LEU A 64 -7.32 -1.52 -24.00
N ASN A 65 -6.23 -1.40 -23.26
CA ASN A 65 -5.99 -2.26 -22.12
C ASN A 65 -6.99 -1.96 -21.00
N ARG A 66 -7.64 -3.00 -20.46
CA ARG A 66 -8.62 -2.89 -19.37
C ARG A 66 -8.02 -2.26 -18.11
N GLU A 67 -6.83 -2.72 -17.72
CA GLU A 67 -6.18 -2.32 -16.47
C GLU A 67 -5.72 -0.87 -16.51
N LEU A 68 -5.10 -0.46 -17.63
CA LEU A 68 -4.72 0.94 -17.84
C LEU A 68 -5.95 1.85 -17.92
N THR A 69 -7.05 1.38 -18.54
CA THR A 69 -8.31 2.14 -18.59
C THR A 69 -8.90 2.35 -17.20
N TYR A 70 -8.84 1.35 -16.31
CA TYR A 70 -9.26 1.49 -14.92
C TYR A 70 -8.39 2.50 -14.15
N LEU A 71 -7.07 2.48 -14.35
CA LEU A 71 -6.18 3.47 -13.73
C LEU A 71 -6.44 4.89 -14.24
N ASN A 72 -6.78 5.06 -15.52
CA ASN A 72 -7.22 6.35 -16.06
C ASN A 72 -8.57 6.81 -15.47
N PHE A 73 -9.47 5.89 -15.12
CA PHE A 73 -10.62 6.22 -14.30
C PHE A 73 -10.21 6.75 -12.92
N CYS A 74 -9.25 6.11 -12.24
CA CYS A 74 -8.74 6.60 -10.96
C CYS A 74 -8.12 8.01 -11.06
N TRP A 75 -7.44 8.33 -12.16
CA TRP A 75 -6.96 9.69 -12.43
C TRP A 75 -8.09 10.71 -12.55
N ARG A 76 -9.19 10.37 -13.21
CA ARG A 76 -10.38 11.24 -13.29
C ARG A 76 -11.05 11.44 -11.92
N VAL A 77 -11.10 10.40 -11.09
CA VAL A 77 -11.57 10.54 -9.70
C VAL A 77 -10.63 11.43 -8.88
N LEU A 78 -9.31 11.33 -9.11
CA LEU A 78 -8.33 12.20 -8.44
C LEU A 78 -8.46 13.66 -8.88
N HIS A 79 -8.89 13.93 -10.12
CA HIS A 79 -9.14 15.28 -10.60
C HIS A 79 -10.21 15.99 -9.76
N GLU A 80 -11.26 15.30 -9.33
CA GLU A 80 -12.29 15.86 -8.44
C GLU A 80 -11.74 16.28 -7.07
N ALA A 81 -10.62 15.68 -6.62
CA ALA A 81 -9.93 16.12 -5.41
C ALA A 81 -9.04 17.37 -5.61
N ASP A 82 -8.58 17.62 -6.83
CA ASP A 82 -7.73 18.77 -7.19
C ASP A 82 -8.56 20.01 -7.57
N ASP A 83 -9.84 19.82 -7.90
CA ASP A 83 -10.75 20.89 -8.32
C ASP A 83 -11.24 21.75 -7.14
N ASP A 84 -10.73 22.97 -7.05
CA ASP A 84 -11.08 23.94 -6.00
C ASP A 84 -12.53 24.46 -6.07
N ARG A 85 -13.29 24.12 -7.11
CA ARG A 85 -14.74 24.39 -7.18
C ARG A 85 -15.53 23.47 -6.26
N GLY A 86 -14.99 22.29 -5.93
CA GLY A 86 -15.61 21.32 -5.04
C GLY A 86 -15.48 21.71 -3.56
N PRO A 87 -16.46 21.39 -2.70
CA PRO A 87 -16.32 21.62 -1.26
C PRO A 87 -15.11 20.86 -0.69
N LEU A 88 -14.38 21.49 0.23
CA LEU A 88 -13.11 20.97 0.77
C LEU A 88 -13.21 19.53 1.32
N LEU A 89 -14.29 19.22 2.05
CA LEU A 89 -14.48 17.86 2.59
C LEU A 89 -14.85 16.83 1.52
N GLU A 90 -15.45 17.25 0.39
CA GLU A 90 -15.66 16.34 -0.75
C GLU A 90 -14.32 16.02 -1.42
N ARG A 91 -13.40 16.99 -1.53
CA ARG A 91 -12.04 16.75 -2.02
C ARG A 91 -11.28 15.73 -1.16
N VAL A 92 -11.41 15.81 0.17
CA VAL A 92 -10.89 14.78 1.10
C VAL A 92 -11.48 13.39 0.78
N LYS A 93 -12.80 13.32 0.55
CA LYS A 93 -13.45 12.04 0.21
C LYS A 93 -12.95 11.49 -1.11
N PHE A 94 -12.76 12.31 -2.14
CA PHE A 94 -12.22 11.85 -3.42
C PHE A 94 -10.80 11.27 -3.28
N ILE A 95 -9.92 11.85 -2.46
CA ILE A 95 -8.61 11.25 -2.14
C ILE A 95 -8.76 9.87 -1.50
N ALA A 96 -9.72 9.73 -0.58
CA ALA A 96 -10.01 8.45 0.07
C ALA A 96 -10.59 7.42 -0.92
N ILE A 97 -11.49 7.83 -1.82
CA ILE A 97 -12.06 6.98 -2.88
C ILE A 97 -10.95 6.46 -3.80
N VAL A 98 -10.05 7.33 -4.28
CA VAL A 98 -8.91 6.91 -5.10
C VAL A 98 -8.05 5.87 -4.38
N SER A 99 -7.78 6.07 -3.09
CA SER A 99 -7.01 5.10 -2.30
C SER A 99 -7.74 3.76 -2.14
N SER A 100 -9.07 3.77 -1.98
CA SER A 100 -9.89 2.56 -1.94
C SER A 100 -9.92 1.83 -3.28
N ASN A 101 -10.03 2.56 -4.40
CA ASN A 101 -10.00 1.99 -5.73
C ASN A 101 -8.65 1.31 -6.01
N LEU A 102 -7.54 1.94 -5.60
CA LEU A 102 -6.22 1.34 -5.74
C LEU A 102 -6.06 0.11 -4.85
N ASP A 103 -6.57 0.15 -3.61
CA ASP A 103 -6.58 -1.04 -2.74
C ASP A 103 -7.32 -2.21 -3.40
N GLU A 104 -8.48 -1.96 -4.03
CA GLU A 104 -9.21 -3.00 -4.77
C GLU A 104 -8.45 -3.46 -6.02
N PHE A 105 -7.88 -2.53 -6.79
CA PHE A 105 -7.11 -2.82 -7.99
C PHE A 105 -5.90 -3.70 -7.69
N PHE A 106 -5.17 -3.44 -6.60
CA PHE A 106 -4.07 -4.30 -6.18
C PHE A 106 -4.54 -5.71 -5.79
N GLN A 107 -5.65 -5.81 -5.04
CA GLN A 107 -6.16 -7.09 -4.55
C GLN A 107 -6.68 -7.98 -5.69
N LYS A 108 -7.41 -7.39 -6.64
CA LYS A 108 -8.07 -8.14 -7.71
C LYS A 108 -7.21 -8.22 -8.97
N ARG A 109 -6.79 -7.07 -9.51
CA ARG A 109 -6.17 -6.98 -10.84
C ARG A 109 -4.70 -7.34 -10.84
N ILE A 110 -3.89 -6.63 -10.04
CA ILE A 110 -2.46 -6.98 -9.89
C ILE A 110 -2.31 -8.38 -9.31
N GLY A 111 -3.21 -8.77 -8.41
CA GLY A 111 -3.28 -10.13 -7.86
C GLY A 111 -3.45 -11.21 -8.94
N GLY A 112 -4.45 -11.05 -9.82
CA GLY A 112 -4.71 -11.99 -10.93
C GLY A 112 -3.56 -12.02 -11.95
N LEU A 113 -3.04 -10.85 -12.35
CA LEU A 113 -1.89 -10.79 -13.26
C LEU A 113 -0.65 -11.49 -12.67
N LYS A 114 -0.40 -11.36 -11.36
CA LYS A 114 0.69 -12.06 -10.68
C LYS A 114 0.51 -13.58 -10.67
N GLN A 115 -0.73 -14.07 -10.58
CA GLN A 115 -1.02 -15.50 -10.69
C GLN A 115 -0.74 -16.01 -12.11
N GLN A 116 -1.16 -15.27 -13.14
CA GLN A 116 -0.84 -15.58 -14.54
C GLN A 116 0.67 -15.62 -14.80
N VAL A 117 1.42 -14.64 -14.30
CA VAL A 117 2.89 -14.62 -14.38
C VAL A 117 3.49 -15.83 -13.67
N GLY A 118 3.02 -16.17 -12.46
CA GLY A 118 3.47 -17.36 -11.72
C GLY A 118 3.18 -18.68 -12.44
N ALA A 119 2.12 -18.71 -13.24
CA ALA A 119 1.76 -19.82 -14.14
C ALA A 119 2.48 -19.76 -15.50
N HIS A 120 3.40 -18.81 -15.71
CA HIS A 120 4.17 -18.62 -16.94
C HIS A 120 3.30 -18.34 -18.18
N VAL A 121 2.12 -17.73 -17.99
CA VAL A 121 1.27 -17.29 -19.10
C VAL A 121 1.96 -16.15 -19.86
N THR A 122 2.15 -16.35 -21.16
CA THR A 122 2.76 -15.35 -22.07
C THR A 122 1.79 -14.87 -23.15
N THR A 123 0.58 -15.44 -23.21
CA THR A 123 -0.48 -15.01 -24.12
C THR A 123 -0.78 -13.53 -23.91
N THR A 124 -0.83 -12.79 -25.01
CA THR A 124 -1.13 -11.36 -25.00
C THR A 124 -2.62 -11.10 -24.97
N THR A 125 -3.03 -10.05 -24.27
CA THR A 125 -4.39 -9.50 -24.38
C THR A 125 -4.63 -8.87 -25.75
N PRO A 126 -5.89 -8.54 -26.13
CA PRO A 126 -6.20 -7.93 -27.42
C PRO A 126 -5.44 -6.65 -27.73
N ASP A 127 -4.97 -5.91 -26.72
CA ASP A 127 -4.11 -4.73 -26.88
C ASP A 127 -2.61 -5.05 -27.06
N GLY A 128 -2.24 -6.33 -27.15
CA GLY A 128 -0.89 -6.82 -27.46
C GLY A 128 0.04 -6.97 -26.25
N ARG A 129 -0.46 -6.86 -25.02
CA ARG A 129 0.37 -6.92 -23.80
C ARG A 129 0.35 -8.28 -23.11
N THR A 130 1.50 -8.74 -22.66
CA THR A 130 1.61 -9.89 -21.74
C THR A 130 1.22 -9.49 -20.31
N PRO A 131 0.89 -10.44 -19.42
CA PRO A 131 0.58 -10.14 -18.02
C PRO A 131 1.70 -9.37 -17.31
N GLN A 132 2.96 -9.73 -17.58
CA GLN A 132 4.13 -9.06 -17.00
C GLN A 132 4.25 -7.60 -17.48
N GLN A 133 3.97 -7.33 -18.76
CA GLN A 133 3.96 -5.97 -19.30
C GLN A 133 2.83 -5.14 -18.69
N GLN A 134 1.63 -5.72 -18.53
CA GLN A 134 0.51 -5.05 -17.88
C GLN A 134 0.84 -4.64 -16.44
N ILE A 135 1.48 -5.52 -15.65
CA ILE A 135 1.93 -5.17 -14.29
C ILE A 135 2.91 -4.00 -14.34
N ALA A 136 3.92 -4.05 -15.21
CA ALA A 136 4.93 -3.01 -15.31
C ALA A 136 4.32 -1.64 -15.67
N ASP A 137 3.46 -1.61 -16.69
CA ASP A 137 2.78 -0.39 -17.14
C ASP A 137 1.83 0.15 -16.05
N CYS A 138 1.11 -0.73 -15.34
CA CYS A 138 0.24 -0.33 -14.23
C CYS A 138 1.04 0.29 -13.08
N LEU A 139 2.18 -0.29 -12.69
CA LEU A 139 3.01 0.23 -11.60
C LEU A 139 3.59 1.60 -11.93
N GLU A 140 3.94 1.87 -13.18
CA GLU A 140 4.36 3.19 -13.64
C GLU A 140 3.24 4.23 -13.47
N LEU A 141 2.03 3.91 -13.94
CA LEU A 141 0.84 4.78 -13.78
C LEU A 141 0.49 5.03 -12.31
N ILE A 142 0.48 3.98 -11.49
CA ILE A 142 0.15 4.06 -10.07
C ILE A 142 1.17 4.93 -9.33
N THR A 143 2.47 4.78 -9.64
CA THR A 143 3.52 5.59 -9.01
C THR A 143 3.32 7.09 -9.29
N ALA A 144 3.00 7.44 -10.54
CA ALA A 144 2.70 8.82 -10.89
C ALA A 144 1.41 9.35 -10.24
N LEU A 145 0.38 8.51 -10.16
CA LEU A 145 -0.90 8.84 -9.52
C LEU A 145 -0.72 9.08 -8.02
N GLU A 146 -0.01 8.20 -7.31
CA GLU A 146 0.30 8.34 -5.88
C GLU A 146 1.08 9.64 -5.60
N LYS A 147 2.06 9.96 -6.43
CA LYS A 147 2.82 11.22 -6.31
C LYS A 147 1.91 12.45 -6.43
N LYS A 148 1.00 12.46 -7.41
CA LYS A 148 0.02 13.56 -7.57
C LYS A 148 -0.96 13.61 -6.40
N LYS A 149 -1.44 12.45 -5.93
CA LYS A 149 -2.35 12.33 -4.79
C LYS A 149 -1.75 12.89 -3.49
N ILE A 150 -0.48 12.60 -3.21
CA ILE A 150 0.23 13.17 -2.04
C ILE A 150 0.29 14.68 -2.12
N HIS A 151 0.64 15.24 -3.29
CA HIS A 151 0.68 16.69 -3.47
C HIS A 151 -0.69 17.35 -3.25
N ILE A 152 -1.77 16.75 -3.77
CA ILE A 152 -3.15 17.23 -3.53
C ILE A 152 -3.51 17.12 -2.04
N LEU A 153 -3.12 16.02 -1.38
CA LEU A 153 -3.37 15.82 0.04
C LEU A 153 -2.71 16.91 0.90
N ASP A 154 -1.45 17.26 0.62
CA ASP A 154 -0.75 18.34 1.35
C ASP A 154 -1.46 19.69 1.20
N LYS A 155 -1.93 20.00 -0.03
CA LYS A 155 -2.74 21.19 -0.31
C LYS A 155 -4.04 21.18 0.50
N VAL A 156 -4.79 20.07 0.46
CA VAL A 156 -6.06 19.90 1.17
C VAL A 156 -5.87 19.98 2.69
N ILE A 157 -4.82 19.37 3.26
CA ILE A 157 -4.51 19.47 4.69
C ILE A 157 -4.21 20.91 5.09
N THR A 158 -3.49 21.66 4.25
CA THR A 158 -3.20 23.08 4.48
C THR A 158 -4.48 23.91 4.49
N GLU A 159 -5.38 23.68 3.54
CA GLU A 159 -6.68 24.36 3.46
C GLU A 159 -7.61 23.98 4.63
N LEU A 160 -7.60 22.72 5.07
CA LEU A 160 -8.33 22.28 6.26
C LEU A 160 -7.86 23.07 7.49
N ARG A 161 -6.54 23.20 7.66
CA ARG A 161 -5.94 23.96 8.76
C ARG A 161 -6.38 25.42 8.72
N ALA A 162 -6.38 26.04 7.54
CA ALA A 162 -6.85 27.42 7.36
C ALA A 162 -8.34 27.59 7.72
N ASN A 163 -9.15 26.54 7.57
CA ASN A 163 -10.57 26.50 7.96
C ASN A 163 -10.79 25.99 9.41
N GLY A 164 -9.73 25.94 10.21
CA GLY A 164 -9.80 25.56 11.63
C GLY A 164 -9.98 24.06 11.88
N VAL A 165 -9.74 23.20 10.89
CA VAL A 165 -9.69 21.74 11.05
C VAL A 165 -8.22 21.31 11.01
N TRP A 166 -7.69 20.85 12.13
CA TRP A 166 -6.27 20.51 12.22
C TRP A 166 -6.09 19.01 12.41
N ILE A 167 -5.44 18.35 11.46
CA ILE A 167 -4.93 16.99 11.62
C ILE A 167 -3.49 17.15 12.13
N ALA A 168 -3.31 17.00 13.43
CA ALA A 168 -2.08 17.29 14.14
C ALA A 168 -1.24 16.03 14.36
N PRO A 169 0.09 16.08 14.16
CA PRO A 169 0.99 15.13 14.80
C PRO A 169 0.84 15.21 16.32
N PHE A 170 0.89 14.07 17.01
CA PHE A 170 0.75 13.99 18.47
C PHE A 170 1.73 14.92 19.19
N LYS A 171 2.98 14.97 18.71
CA LYS A 171 4.05 15.78 19.29
C LYS A 171 3.85 17.29 19.13
N GLU A 172 3.00 17.73 18.20
CA GLU A 172 2.68 19.15 18.00
C GLU A 172 1.53 19.62 18.90
N LEU A 173 0.83 18.72 19.57
CA LEU A 173 -0.19 19.06 20.54
C LEU A 173 0.44 19.76 21.75
N ASP A 174 -0.31 20.66 22.38
CA ASP A 174 0.12 21.26 23.65
C ASP A 174 0.12 20.20 24.79
N PRO A 175 0.83 20.44 25.91
CA PRO A 175 0.93 19.46 26.99
C PRO A 175 -0.42 19.01 27.57
N HIS A 176 -1.42 19.90 27.66
CA HIS A 176 -2.74 19.54 28.18
C HIS A 176 -3.49 18.62 27.20
N GLN A 177 -3.38 18.90 25.91
CA GLN A 177 -3.92 18.06 24.84
C GLN A 177 -3.25 16.68 24.81
N GLN A 178 -1.92 16.61 24.96
CA GLN A 178 -1.19 15.34 25.04
C GLN A 178 -1.66 14.50 26.24
N THR A 179 -1.80 15.12 27.42
CA THR A 179 -2.35 14.44 28.60
C THR A 179 -3.75 13.92 28.34
N TRP A 180 -4.63 14.74 27.76
CA TRP A 180 -6.00 14.33 27.45
C TRP A 180 -6.04 13.15 26.45
N VAL A 181 -5.24 13.19 25.39
CA VAL A 181 -5.16 12.11 24.40
C VAL A 181 -4.60 10.83 25.01
N ARG A 182 -3.60 10.94 25.90
CA ARG A 182 -3.05 9.79 26.63
C ARG A 182 -4.09 9.17 27.57
N GLU A 183 -4.86 9.97 28.30
CA GLU A 183 -5.98 9.47 29.12
C GLU A 183 -7.05 8.78 28.26
N TYR A 184 -7.37 9.35 27.10
CA TYR A 184 -8.26 8.73 26.13
C TYR A 184 -7.70 7.39 25.65
N TYR A 185 -6.41 7.33 25.31
CA TYR A 185 -5.72 6.10 24.91
C TYR A 185 -5.84 5.02 25.98
N VAL A 186 -5.44 5.32 27.22
CA VAL A 186 -5.48 4.36 28.35
C VAL A 186 -6.88 3.81 28.57
N ARG A 187 -7.92 4.66 28.50
CA ARG A 187 -9.29 4.24 28.80
C ARG A 187 -9.96 3.47 27.65
N ASN A 188 -9.74 3.88 26.41
CA ASN A 188 -10.56 3.43 25.28
C ASN A 188 -9.81 2.56 24.26
N ILE A 189 -8.48 2.69 24.18
CA ILE A 189 -7.68 2.06 23.11
C ILE A 189 -6.73 1.01 23.67
N PHE A 190 -5.99 1.32 24.75
CA PHE A 190 -5.03 0.41 25.37
C PHE A 190 -5.61 -1.00 25.67
N PRO A 191 -6.86 -1.14 26.19
CA PRO A 191 -7.44 -2.46 26.43
C PRO A 191 -7.72 -3.30 25.16
N LEU A 192 -7.70 -2.67 23.99
CA LEU A 192 -7.97 -3.29 22.70
C LEU A 192 -6.68 -3.69 21.95
N VAL A 193 -5.53 -3.29 22.47
CA VAL A 193 -4.24 -3.44 21.81
C VAL A 193 -3.41 -4.51 22.52
N THR A 194 -2.90 -5.48 21.77
CA THR A 194 -1.99 -6.51 22.29
C THR A 194 -0.72 -6.53 21.44
N PRO A 195 0.45 -6.25 22.02
CA PRO A 195 1.71 -6.34 21.29
C PRO A 195 2.07 -7.81 21.03
N GLN A 196 2.65 -8.08 19.87
CA GLN A 196 3.13 -9.41 19.46
C GLN A 196 4.64 -9.31 19.23
N ALA A 197 5.43 -9.74 20.23
CA ALA A 197 6.88 -9.81 20.12
C ALA A 197 7.29 -10.93 19.15
N MET A 198 8.45 -10.75 18.52
CA MET A 198 9.03 -11.69 17.55
C MET A 198 10.43 -12.07 17.98
N ASP A 199 10.72 -13.37 17.97
CA ASP A 199 12.00 -13.97 18.29
C ASP A 199 12.15 -15.31 17.52
N PRO A 200 13.31 -16.01 17.59
CA PRO A 200 13.47 -17.28 16.86
C PRO A 200 12.45 -18.37 17.20
N ALA A 201 11.84 -18.35 18.39
CA ALA A 201 10.77 -19.26 18.79
C ALA A 201 9.37 -18.73 18.42
N HIS A 202 9.22 -17.42 18.22
CA HIS A 202 7.99 -16.73 17.87
C HIS A 202 8.15 -15.96 16.55
N PRO A 203 7.95 -16.61 15.39
CA PRO A 203 8.18 -15.99 14.08
C PRO A 203 7.19 -14.86 13.78
N PHE A 204 7.48 -14.10 12.72
CA PHE A 204 6.65 -12.97 12.29
C PHE A 204 5.16 -13.35 12.17
N PRO A 205 4.25 -12.65 12.87
CA PRO A 205 2.86 -13.08 12.98
C PRO A 205 2.09 -12.86 11.68
N PHE A 206 0.96 -13.54 11.55
CA PHE A 206 0.03 -13.26 10.46
C PHE A 206 -0.50 -11.81 10.54
N VAL A 207 -0.40 -11.10 9.42
CA VAL A 207 -0.93 -9.74 9.26
C VAL A 207 -2.26 -9.82 8.51
N SER A 208 -3.33 -9.37 9.18
CA SER A 208 -4.66 -9.26 8.57
C SER A 208 -4.61 -8.33 7.36
N ASN A 209 -5.25 -8.73 6.27
CA ASN A 209 -5.30 -7.94 5.04
C ASN A 209 -5.79 -6.50 5.32
N MET A 210 -5.11 -5.52 4.73
CA MET A 210 -5.38 -4.09 4.85
C MET A 210 -5.39 -3.52 6.28
N SER A 211 -4.98 -4.29 7.30
CA SER A 211 -4.88 -3.76 8.66
C SER A 211 -3.68 -2.83 8.81
N LEU A 212 -3.87 -1.74 9.57
CA LEU A 212 -2.78 -0.86 9.98
C LEU A 212 -2.03 -1.49 11.16
N ASN A 213 -0.71 -1.46 11.10
CA ASN A 213 0.17 -2.08 12.09
C ASN A 213 1.39 -1.20 12.33
N LEU A 214 1.86 -1.15 13.57
CA LEU A 214 3.15 -0.61 13.92
C LEU A 214 4.15 -1.75 14.04
N LEU A 215 5.29 -1.61 13.38
CA LEU A 215 6.48 -2.41 13.61
C LEU A 215 7.39 -1.62 14.55
N VAL A 216 7.73 -2.20 15.69
CA VAL A 216 8.48 -1.56 16.77
C VAL A 216 9.79 -2.30 16.96
N SER A 217 10.92 -1.60 16.86
CA SER A 217 12.23 -2.09 17.31
C SER A 217 12.46 -1.58 18.71
N LEU A 218 12.85 -2.48 19.61
CA LEU A 218 12.95 -2.20 21.03
C LEU A 218 14.03 -3.07 21.68
N ARG A 219 14.62 -2.60 22.76
CA ARG A 219 15.63 -3.34 23.52
C ARG A 219 15.40 -3.21 25.02
N TYR A 220 15.90 -4.16 25.79
CA TYR A 220 16.05 -3.96 27.23
C TYR A 220 17.22 -2.99 27.51
N GLU A 221 17.13 -2.17 28.55
CA GLU A 221 18.14 -1.13 28.85
C GLU A 221 19.58 -1.65 28.98
N ASN A 222 19.76 -2.93 29.34
CA ASN A 222 21.06 -3.56 29.55
C ASN A 222 21.39 -4.63 28.49
N ASP A 223 20.60 -4.72 27.42
CA ASP A 223 20.78 -5.70 26.37
C ASP A 223 21.32 -5.05 25.09
N THR A 224 22.11 -5.80 24.34
CA THR A 224 22.63 -5.39 23.04
C THR A 224 21.75 -5.86 21.88
N GLU A 225 20.88 -6.85 22.11
CA GLU A 225 20.02 -7.39 21.07
C GLU A 225 18.70 -6.62 20.98
N SER A 226 18.39 -6.13 19.77
CA SER A 226 17.09 -5.55 19.45
C SER A 226 16.06 -6.66 19.23
N LEU A 227 14.90 -6.50 19.85
CA LEU A 227 13.70 -7.26 19.61
C LEU A 227 12.77 -6.50 18.68
N LEU A 228 11.95 -7.24 17.93
CA LEU A 228 10.89 -6.65 17.13
C LEU A 228 9.54 -6.99 17.76
N ALA A 229 8.61 -6.04 17.74
CA ALA A 229 7.23 -6.28 18.10
C ALA A 229 6.29 -5.66 17.08
N ARG A 230 5.15 -6.33 16.87
CA ARG A 230 4.06 -5.85 16.02
C ARG A 230 2.89 -5.44 16.89
N VAL A 231 2.35 -4.25 16.62
CA VAL A 231 1.16 -3.72 17.30
C VAL A 231 0.09 -3.42 16.26
N LYS A 232 -1.05 -4.11 16.30
CA LYS A 232 -2.16 -3.86 15.37
C LYS A 232 -2.93 -2.61 15.82
N VAL A 233 -3.15 -1.66 14.91
CA VAL A 233 -3.96 -0.45 15.17
C VAL A 233 -5.44 -0.83 15.03
N PRO A 234 -6.26 -0.69 16.09
CA PRO A 234 -7.67 -1.06 16.03
C PRO A 234 -8.45 0.07 15.37
N VAL A 235 -8.59 0.06 14.04
CA VAL A 235 -9.43 1.02 13.29
C VAL A 235 -10.82 0.45 12.94
N SER A 236 -11.19 -0.67 13.56
CA SER A 236 -12.46 -1.39 13.37
C SER A 236 -13.10 -1.67 14.73
N GLY A 237 -14.43 -1.76 14.79
CA GLY A 237 -15.13 -2.15 16.03
C GLY A 237 -15.41 -0.99 17.00
N GLY A 238 -15.71 0.21 16.48
CA GLY A 238 -16.18 1.37 17.26
C GLY A 238 -15.11 2.43 17.54
N THR A 239 -13.85 2.14 17.23
CA THR A 239 -12.73 3.09 17.28
C THR A 239 -12.63 3.89 15.99
N GLN A 240 -12.26 5.17 16.12
CA GLN A 240 -12.08 6.07 14.97
C GLN A 240 -10.58 6.18 14.63
N ARG A 241 -10.26 6.17 13.34
CA ARG A 241 -8.88 6.39 12.87
C ARG A 241 -8.33 7.76 13.28
N PHE A 242 -9.19 8.77 13.32
CA PHE A 242 -8.82 10.12 13.75
C PHE A 242 -9.50 10.42 15.08
N VAL A 243 -8.69 10.53 16.14
CA VAL A 243 -9.16 10.85 17.49
C VAL A 243 -9.31 12.36 17.60
N ARG A 244 -10.53 12.83 17.86
CA ARG A 244 -10.80 14.25 18.12
C ARG A 244 -10.29 14.63 19.51
N VAL A 245 -9.51 15.71 19.61
CA VAL A 245 -8.95 16.20 20.88
C VAL A 245 -9.99 17.04 21.62
N GLY A 246 -10.61 16.47 22.65
CA GLY A 246 -11.67 17.13 23.44
C GLY A 246 -12.83 17.59 22.56
N THR A 247 -13.21 18.87 22.69
CA THR A 247 -14.26 19.52 21.87
C THR A 247 -13.70 20.34 20.70
N SER A 248 -12.38 20.38 20.52
CA SER A 248 -11.72 21.14 19.45
C SER A 248 -12.00 20.55 18.06
N ARG A 249 -11.61 21.25 17.00
CA ARG A 249 -11.55 20.67 15.63
C ARG A 249 -10.15 20.15 15.30
N THR A 250 -9.41 19.74 16.33
CA THR A 250 -8.10 19.08 16.22
C THR A 250 -8.29 17.57 16.28
N PHE A 251 -7.61 16.86 15.40
CA PHE A 251 -7.65 15.42 15.24
C PHE A 251 -6.24 14.86 15.20
N VAL A 252 -6.04 13.66 15.75
CA VAL A 252 -4.74 12.96 15.77
C VAL A 252 -4.95 11.57 15.18
N ASP A 253 -4.05 11.10 14.32
CA ASP A 253 -4.13 9.72 13.80
C ASP A 253 -3.92 8.72 14.95
N LEU A 254 -4.79 7.72 15.04
CA LEU A 254 -4.76 6.70 16.08
C LEU A 254 -3.44 5.92 16.10
N ALA A 255 -2.82 5.70 14.94
CA ALA A 255 -1.50 5.07 14.86
C ALA A 255 -0.43 5.93 15.55
N ASP A 256 -0.50 7.26 15.39
CA ASP A 256 0.41 8.21 16.04
C ASP A 256 0.15 8.28 17.56
N VAL A 257 -1.13 8.20 17.98
CA VAL A 257 -1.48 8.07 19.41
C VAL A 257 -0.83 6.81 20.00
N ILE A 258 -0.95 5.65 19.34
CA ILE A 258 -0.34 4.41 19.85
C ILE A 258 1.19 4.52 19.85
N ALA A 259 1.79 5.06 18.79
CA ALA A 259 3.24 5.20 18.66
C ALA A 259 3.87 6.07 19.76
N ASN A 260 3.16 7.13 20.21
CA ASN A 260 3.62 8.00 21.29
C ASN A 260 3.22 7.51 22.70
N ASN A 261 2.60 6.33 22.81
CA ASN A 261 2.23 5.71 24.09
C ASN A 261 2.70 4.24 24.16
N LEU A 262 3.76 3.89 23.41
CA LEU A 262 4.36 2.55 23.40
C LEU A 262 5.01 2.17 24.73
N ASP A 263 5.39 3.16 25.55
CA ASP A 263 5.92 2.95 26.89
C ASP A 263 4.98 2.15 27.80
N LEU A 264 3.67 2.28 27.57
CA LEU A 264 2.65 1.52 28.29
C LEU A 264 2.55 0.06 27.83
N LEU A 265 2.91 -0.23 26.58
CA LEU A 265 2.88 -1.58 26.01
C LEU A 265 4.18 -2.35 26.27
N PHE A 266 5.31 -1.64 26.41
CA PHE A 266 6.65 -2.21 26.58
C PHE A 266 7.36 -1.60 27.80
N PRO A 267 6.85 -1.84 29.03
CA PRO A 267 7.44 -1.27 30.24
C PRO A 267 8.86 -1.82 30.47
N GLY A 268 9.80 -0.93 30.82
CA GLY A 268 11.20 -1.29 31.07
C GLY A 268 12.03 -1.57 29.82
N MET A 269 11.53 -1.17 28.65
CA MET A 269 12.21 -1.32 27.37
C MET A 269 12.37 0.04 26.68
N GLU A 270 13.47 0.22 25.97
CA GLU A 270 13.73 1.39 25.15
C GLU A 270 13.16 1.17 23.74
N ILE A 271 12.37 2.12 23.25
CA ILE A 271 11.84 2.11 21.88
C ILE A 271 12.88 2.74 20.94
N GLU A 272 13.48 1.94 20.07
CA GLU A 272 14.50 2.41 19.12
C GLU A 272 13.88 2.99 17.85
N ALA A 273 12.82 2.34 17.34
CA ALA A 273 12.13 2.76 16.13
C ALA A 273 10.68 2.29 16.11
N CYS A 274 9.82 3.06 15.45
CA CYS A 274 8.44 2.69 15.19
C CYS A 274 8.07 3.06 13.76
N SER A 275 7.51 2.11 13.00
CA SER A 275 7.11 2.30 11.61
C SER A 275 5.69 1.80 11.37
N LEU A 276 4.86 2.63 10.74
CA LEU A 276 3.51 2.24 10.31
C LEU A 276 3.59 1.45 9.01
N PHE A 277 2.93 0.31 8.96
CA PHE A 277 2.83 -0.52 7.76
C PHE A 277 1.45 -1.17 7.62
N ARG A 278 1.16 -1.58 6.40
CA ARG A 278 -0.04 -2.32 5.99
C ARG A 278 0.35 -3.29 4.89
N VAL A 279 -0.29 -4.46 4.88
CA VAL A 279 -0.13 -5.45 3.81
C VAL A 279 -1.43 -5.59 3.05
N THR A 280 -1.35 -5.57 1.74
CA THR A 280 -2.44 -5.89 0.84
C THR A 280 -2.19 -7.28 0.25
N ARG A 281 -3.16 -8.18 0.40
CA ARG A 281 -3.11 -9.55 -0.12
C ARG A 281 -4.12 -9.67 -1.26
N ASN A 282 -3.84 -10.55 -2.22
CA ASN A 282 -4.78 -10.85 -3.29
C ASN A 282 -6.15 -11.22 -2.69
N ALA A 283 -7.23 -10.71 -3.29
CA ALA A 283 -8.55 -11.22 -2.99
C ALA A 283 -8.57 -12.70 -3.42
N ILE A 284 -9.14 -13.58 -2.59
CA ILE A 284 -9.56 -14.88 -3.08
C ILE A 284 -10.72 -14.57 -4.02
N THR A 285 -10.42 -14.47 -5.30
CA THR A 285 -11.44 -14.39 -6.34
C THR A 285 -12.15 -15.74 -6.31
N GLU A 286 -13.31 -15.80 -5.65
CA GLU A 286 -14.32 -16.75 -6.11
C GLU A 286 -14.47 -16.48 -7.62
N ARG A 287 -14.31 -17.57 -8.37
CA ARG A 287 -14.17 -17.61 -9.83
C ARG A 287 -15.18 -16.66 -10.49
N ASP A 288 -14.72 -15.50 -10.94
CA ASP A 288 -15.53 -14.61 -11.78
C ASP A 288 -15.79 -15.39 -13.07
N GLU A 289 -17.05 -15.75 -13.31
CA GLU A 289 -17.47 -16.61 -14.43
C GLU A 289 -17.07 -16.03 -15.81
N GLU A 290 -16.71 -14.75 -15.89
CA GLU A 290 -16.20 -14.10 -17.11
C GLU A 290 -14.76 -14.51 -17.50
N GLU A 291 -13.93 -15.00 -16.58
CA GLU A 291 -12.56 -15.51 -16.89
C GLU A 291 -12.55 -17.03 -17.16
N ALA A 292 -13.67 -17.72 -16.94
CA ALA A 292 -13.73 -19.18 -17.00
C ALA A 292 -13.84 -19.75 -18.42
N GLU A 293 -14.39 -19.03 -19.40
CA GLU A 293 -14.55 -19.56 -20.76
C GLU A 293 -13.17 -19.84 -21.41
N ASP A 294 -12.21 -18.93 -21.26
CA ASP A 294 -10.91 -19.03 -21.93
C ASP A 294 -9.98 -20.09 -21.29
N LEU A 295 -10.09 -20.29 -19.97
CA LEU A 295 -9.26 -21.29 -19.25
C LEU A 295 -9.84 -22.71 -19.31
N LEU A 296 -11.17 -22.87 -19.40
CA LEU A 296 -11.81 -24.17 -19.59
C LEU A 296 -11.57 -24.71 -21.00
N GLU A 297 -11.60 -23.85 -22.03
CA GLU A 297 -11.21 -24.25 -23.39
C GLU A 297 -9.76 -24.75 -23.45
N LEU A 298 -8.85 -24.17 -22.66
CA LEU A 298 -7.45 -24.62 -22.60
C LEU A 298 -7.23 -25.95 -21.86
N ILE A 299 -8.13 -26.34 -20.95
CA ILE A 299 -8.02 -27.59 -20.17
C ILE A 299 -8.78 -28.75 -20.83
N GLU A 300 -9.83 -28.48 -21.61
CA GLU A 300 -10.56 -29.52 -22.36
C GLU A 300 -9.80 -30.03 -23.61
N ILE A 301 -8.67 -29.42 -23.96
CA ILE A 301 -7.83 -29.79 -25.12
C ILE A 301 -6.71 -30.79 -24.76
N GLU A 302 -6.56 -31.20 -23.48
CA GLU A 302 -5.68 -32.31 -23.06
C GLU A 302 -6.40 -33.65 -22.79
#